data_AF-A0A2E0GTX7-F1
#
_entry.id   AF-A0A2E0GTX7-F1
#
_cell.length_a   1.000
_cell.length_b   1.000
_cell.length_c   1.000
_cell.angle_alpha   90.00
_cell.angle_beta   90.00
_cell.angle_gamma   90.00
#
_symmetry.space_group_name_H-M   'P 1'
#
loop_
_entity.id
_entity.type
_entity.pdbx_description
1 polymer ?
#
loop_
_entity_poly.entity_id
_entity_poly.type
_entity_poly.pdbx_seq_one_letter_code
_entity_poly.pdbx_strand_id
1 'polypeptide(L)'
;MSLLFPREIGLRRTLCENRDEFDNYILKVNGKASCYTSLYSFERRDEIRTWKMDIESVVMDRAWWDFDMIEGGTLEDVKKDVIELLNRINIYDRVALGREIRIVFTGRGFHVHQFFDTPVKGTAIARHIDRYQRLQARGLKTLDGVGFPQKLTRIPDTYNPKRGKWAVNIDPMSFYLNPNYEIPAQPLQELKIYDPYTGHNVIDGFNIRAWIANNPVQETASVGEFNGEIGSAGQIPIPPCLEKAIHQDNPKHDVRIALTLHLADNLRWFAHPSTLTPEQRQQSIDTIVAFMSNLGWRDYNEHTTRFHVESIIDYEHTPTKCVVDAGPCWAHDGVKR
;
A
#
# COMPACT_ATOMS: atom_id res chain seq x y z
N MET A 1 -1.39 0.38 22.42
CA MET A 1 -2.57 -0.13 21.70
C MET A 1 -2.32 -1.55 21.24
N SER A 2 -3.23 -2.45 21.59
CA SER A 2 -3.27 -3.83 21.13
C SER A 2 -3.70 -3.87 19.66
N LEU A 3 -3.45 -4.98 18.97
CA LEU A 3 -3.97 -5.24 17.64
C LEU A 3 -5.48 -4.95 17.57
N LEU A 4 -5.86 -3.98 16.75
CA LEU A 4 -7.26 -3.62 16.53
C LEU A 4 -7.87 -4.51 15.44
N PHE A 5 -9.14 -4.86 15.61
CA PHE A 5 -9.95 -5.64 14.68
C PHE A 5 -11.29 -4.92 14.43
N PRO A 6 -12.01 -5.21 13.33
CA PRO A 6 -11.69 -6.14 12.25
C PRO A 6 -10.55 -5.69 11.32
N ARG A 7 -9.96 -6.66 10.62
CA ARG A 7 -8.81 -6.52 9.70
C ARG A 7 -8.93 -7.43 8.49
N GLU A 8 -8.04 -7.22 7.53
CA GLU A 8 -7.87 -8.13 6.40
C GLU A 8 -6.55 -8.93 6.55
N ILE A 9 -6.56 -10.20 6.14
CA ILE A 9 -5.41 -11.09 6.16
C ILE A 9 -5.18 -11.76 4.80
N GLY A 10 -3.91 -12.00 4.49
CA GLY A 10 -3.45 -12.59 3.23
C GLY A 10 -3.65 -11.70 2.00
N LEU A 11 -3.10 -12.15 0.88
CA LEU A 11 -3.18 -11.43 -0.40
C LEU A 11 -4.61 -11.35 -0.96
N ARG A 12 -5.49 -12.26 -0.53
CA ARG A 12 -6.91 -12.25 -0.91
C ARG A 12 -7.77 -11.36 0.00
N ARG A 13 -7.16 -10.68 0.99
CA ARG A 13 -7.85 -9.79 1.93
C ARG A 13 -9.04 -10.45 2.62
N THR A 14 -8.84 -11.68 3.11
CA THR A 14 -9.86 -12.39 3.87
C THR A 14 -10.13 -11.64 5.17
N LEU A 15 -11.39 -11.53 5.55
CA LEU A 15 -11.79 -10.88 6.81
C LEU A 15 -11.24 -11.66 8.01
N CYS A 16 -10.79 -10.90 9.01
CA CYS A 16 -10.27 -11.38 10.28
C CYS A 16 -10.91 -10.53 11.39
N GLU A 17 -11.80 -11.14 12.16
CA GLU A 17 -12.66 -10.43 13.12
C GLU A 17 -12.05 -10.34 14.51
N ASN A 18 -11.09 -11.22 14.82
CA ASN A 18 -10.53 -11.33 16.16
C ASN A 18 -9.10 -11.90 16.15
N ARG A 19 -8.52 -11.92 17.36
CA ARG A 19 -7.15 -12.38 17.59
C ARG A 19 -6.96 -13.86 17.29
N ASP A 20 -7.91 -14.70 17.65
CA ASP A 20 -7.80 -16.15 17.47
C ASP A 20 -7.78 -16.51 15.97
N GLU A 21 -8.59 -15.85 15.15
CA GLU A 21 -8.56 -15.99 13.69
C GLU A 21 -7.21 -15.57 13.11
N PHE A 22 -6.64 -14.48 13.60
CA PHE A 22 -5.34 -13.95 13.18
C PHE A 22 -4.20 -14.94 13.48
N ASP A 23 -4.14 -15.43 14.72
CA ASP A 23 -3.11 -16.38 15.15
C ASP A 23 -3.27 -17.72 14.41
N ASN A 24 -4.52 -18.20 14.22
CA ASN A 24 -4.81 -19.39 13.42
C ASN A 24 -4.39 -19.25 11.96
N TYR A 25 -4.57 -18.06 11.36
CA TYR A 25 -4.08 -17.77 10.02
C TYR A 25 -2.56 -17.89 9.93
N ILE A 26 -1.84 -17.28 10.88
CA ILE A 26 -0.36 -17.36 10.92
C ILE A 26 0.08 -18.82 11.07
N LEU A 27 -0.48 -19.56 12.04
CA LEU A 27 -0.14 -20.97 12.27
C LEU A 27 -0.35 -21.85 11.04
N LYS A 28 -1.41 -21.61 10.26
CA LYS A 28 -1.72 -22.41 9.07
C LYS A 28 -0.83 -22.09 7.87
N VAL A 29 -0.47 -20.82 7.70
CA VAL A 29 0.15 -20.28 6.47
C VAL A 29 1.66 -20.10 6.59
N ASN A 30 2.17 -19.76 7.77
CA ASN A 30 3.59 -19.50 7.98
C ASN A 30 4.44 -20.71 7.56
N GLY A 31 5.59 -20.44 6.91
CA GLY A 31 6.45 -21.47 6.32
C GLY A 31 5.97 -22.02 4.97
N LYS A 32 4.66 -21.98 4.67
CA LYS A 32 4.10 -22.42 3.38
C LYS A 32 3.97 -21.28 2.38
N ALA A 33 3.57 -20.11 2.85
CA ALA A 33 3.48 -18.89 2.06
C ALA A 33 3.81 -17.67 2.92
N SER A 34 4.02 -16.52 2.27
CA SER A 34 4.21 -15.25 2.99
C SER A 34 2.91 -14.81 3.67
N CYS A 35 3.00 -14.41 4.93
CA CYS A 35 1.88 -13.92 5.71
C CYS A 35 1.72 -12.41 5.58
N TYR A 36 0.50 -11.94 5.33
CA TYR A 36 0.17 -10.52 5.20
C TYR A 36 -1.05 -10.17 6.03
N THR A 37 -1.13 -8.90 6.43
CA THR A 37 -2.33 -8.30 7.00
C THR A 37 -2.48 -6.86 6.49
N SER A 38 -3.69 -6.29 6.58
CA SER A 38 -3.89 -4.86 6.39
C SER A 38 -2.96 -4.07 7.30
N LEU A 39 -2.50 -2.89 6.89
CA LEU A 39 -1.68 -2.04 7.76
C LEU A 39 -2.53 -1.52 8.91
N TYR A 40 -3.79 -1.19 8.61
CA TYR A 40 -4.78 -0.60 9.50
C TYR A 40 -5.95 -1.54 9.76
N SER A 41 -6.71 -1.27 10.82
CA SER A 41 -8.00 -1.92 11.08
C SER A 41 -9.13 -1.10 10.50
N PHE A 42 -10.36 -1.59 10.62
CA PHE A 42 -11.56 -0.96 10.10
C PHE A 42 -12.69 -1.07 11.12
N GLU A 43 -13.71 -0.22 11.03
CA GLU A 43 -14.84 -0.26 11.97
C GLU A 43 -16.06 -1.00 11.41
N ARG A 44 -16.21 -1.08 10.09
CA ARG A 44 -17.36 -1.72 9.44
C ARG A 44 -17.02 -2.33 8.09
N ARG A 45 -17.93 -3.18 7.63
CA ARG A 45 -17.90 -3.80 6.31
C ARG A 45 -18.55 -2.88 5.28
N ASP A 46 -18.21 -3.06 4.02
CA ASP A 46 -18.86 -2.38 2.90
C ASP A 46 -20.34 -2.83 2.83
N GLU A 47 -21.26 -1.86 2.74
CA GLU A 47 -22.71 -2.09 2.80
C GLU A 47 -23.21 -2.94 1.63
N ILE A 48 -22.58 -2.80 0.46
CA ILE A 48 -22.96 -3.51 -0.77
C ILE A 48 -22.12 -4.79 -0.89
N ARG A 49 -20.82 -4.71 -0.61
CA ARG A 49 -19.86 -5.80 -0.74
C ARG A 49 -19.49 -6.31 0.64
N THR A 50 -20.39 -7.01 1.30
CA THR A 50 -20.24 -7.50 2.69
C THR A 50 -19.03 -8.40 2.95
N TRP A 51 -18.35 -8.87 1.90
CA TRP A 51 -17.09 -9.61 1.95
C TRP A 51 -15.84 -8.72 1.99
N LYS A 52 -15.99 -7.38 1.87
CA LYS A 52 -14.93 -6.36 1.95
C LYS A 52 -15.13 -5.47 3.18
N MET A 53 -14.03 -4.88 3.63
CA MET A 53 -14.08 -3.78 4.60
C MET A 53 -14.44 -2.46 3.90
N ASP A 54 -15.20 -1.62 4.59
CA ASP A 54 -15.46 -0.25 4.12
C ASP A 54 -14.19 0.58 4.35
N ILE A 55 -13.59 1.07 3.26
CA ILE A 55 -12.38 1.88 3.30
C ILE A 55 -12.58 3.18 4.10
N GLU A 56 -13.79 3.75 4.09
CA GLU A 56 -14.12 4.96 4.84
C GLU A 56 -14.20 4.72 6.35
N SER A 57 -14.17 3.46 6.77
CA SER A 57 -14.14 3.06 8.17
C SER A 57 -12.73 2.73 8.68
N VAL A 58 -11.70 2.98 7.87
CA VAL A 58 -10.32 2.70 8.25
C VAL A 58 -9.94 3.43 9.55
N VAL A 59 -9.25 2.72 10.43
CA VAL A 59 -8.71 3.23 11.70
C VAL A 59 -7.20 3.19 11.62
N MET A 60 -6.59 4.35 11.41
CA MET A 60 -5.16 4.52 11.25
C MET A 60 -4.51 4.89 12.57
N ASP A 61 -3.67 3.99 13.08
CA ASP A 61 -2.99 4.10 14.37
C ASP A 61 -1.50 4.43 14.25
N ARG A 62 -0.99 4.56 13.02
CA ARG A 62 0.44 4.79 12.75
C ARG A 62 0.72 5.39 11.38
N ALA A 63 1.86 6.07 11.27
CA ALA A 63 2.54 6.30 10.02
C ALA A 63 3.44 5.10 9.70
N TRP A 64 3.69 4.86 8.41
CA TRP A 64 4.41 3.68 7.93
C TRP A 64 5.23 3.98 6.67
N TRP A 65 6.44 3.42 6.63
CA TRP A 65 7.35 3.54 5.49
C TRP A 65 7.91 2.17 5.11
N ASP A 66 7.92 1.88 3.81
CA ASP A 66 8.55 0.72 3.19
C ASP A 66 9.86 1.16 2.55
N PHE A 67 10.97 0.58 2.99
CA PHE A 67 12.26 0.76 2.34
C PHE A 67 12.72 -0.58 1.78
N ASP A 68 13.08 -0.65 0.50
CA ASP A 68 13.61 -1.87 -0.14
C ASP A 68 14.90 -1.55 -0.90
N MET A 69 15.76 -2.54 -1.08
CA MET A 69 16.92 -2.43 -1.95
C MET A 69 16.47 -2.20 -3.39
N ILE A 70 16.89 -1.07 -3.96
CA ILE A 70 16.75 -0.74 -5.38
C ILE A 70 17.69 -1.60 -6.24
N GLU A 71 17.45 -1.66 -7.55
CA GLU A 71 18.35 -2.36 -8.48
C GLU A 71 19.76 -1.76 -8.42
N GLY A 72 20.78 -2.62 -8.23
CA GLY A 72 22.17 -2.20 -8.05
C GLY A 72 22.50 -1.55 -6.69
N GLY A 73 21.51 -1.38 -5.80
CA GLY A 73 21.71 -0.88 -4.44
C GLY A 73 22.11 -1.98 -3.45
N THR A 74 22.56 -1.55 -2.27
CA THR A 74 22.97 -2.43 -1.17
C THR A 74 22.03 -2.30 0.03
N LEU A 75 22.03 -3.31 0.91
CA LEU A 75 21.31 -3.22 2.19
C LEU A 75 21.80 -2.05 3.06
N GLU A 76 23.07 -1.70 2.94
CA GLU A 76 23.65 -0.55 3.66
C GLU A 76 23.06 0.79 3.19
N ASP A 77 22.68 0.90 1.92
CA ASP A 77 21.97 2.08 1.41
C ASP A 77 20.58 2.20 2.06
N VAL A 78 19.88 1.07 2.18
CA VAL A 78 18.57 1.02 2.86
C VAL A 78 18.73 1.38 4.34
N LYS A 79 19.73 0.84 5.03
CA LYS A 79 20.00 1.18 6.44
C LYS A 79 20.25 2.67 6.64
N LYS A 80 21.06 3.29 5.76
CA LYS A 80 21.33 4.75 5.81
C LYS A 80 20.06 5.58 5.67
N ASP A 81 19.21 5.25 4.70
CA ASP A 81 17.95 5.96 4.50
C ASP A 81 16.98 5.76 5.67
N VAL A 82 16.92 4.55 6.25
CA VAL A 82 16.12 4.29 7.45
C VAL A 82 16.66 5.11 8.63
N ILE A 83 17.98 5.12 8.88
CA ILE A 83 18.59 5.93 9.96
C ILE A 83 18.28 7.42 9.75
N GLU A 84 18.36 7.91 8.52
CA GLU A 84 18.01 9.28 8.18
C GLU A 84 16.52 9.57 8.42
N LEU A 85 15.61 8.65 8.10
CA LEU A 85 14.21 8.78 8.50
C LEU A 85 14.08 8.86 10.03
N LEU A 86 14.75 7.99 10.77
CA LEU A 86 14.72 7.96 12.25
C LEU A 86 15.22 9.27 12.85
N ASN A 87 16.25 9.89 12.26
CA ASN A 87 16.71 11.25 12.60
C ASN A 87 15.61 12.29 12.42
N ARG A 88 14.95 12.30 11.25
CA ARG A 88 13.91 13.29 10.91
C ARG A 88 12.68 13.18 11.77
N ILE A 89 12.28 11.96 12.09
CA ILE A 89 11.20 11.71 13.03
C ILE A 89 11.65 11.82 14.48
N ASN A 90 12.90 12.19 14.76
CA ASN A 90 13.47 12.42 16.10
C ASN A 90 13.31 11.21 17.04
N ILE A 91 13.98 10.10 16.68
CA ILE A 91 13.90 8.85 17.44
C ILE A 91 14.37 8.97 18.90
N TYR A 92 15.40 9.78 19.20
CA TYR A 92 15.95 9.94 20.55
C TYR A 92 14.90 10.44 21.54
N ASP A 93 14.31 11.60 21.24
CA ASP A 93 13.29 12.19 22.11
C ASP A 93 12.08 11.27 22.20
N ARG A 94 11.80 10.51 21.13
CA ARG A 94 10.65 9.62 21.11
C ARG A 94 10.83 8.40 21.98
N VAL A 95 11.91 7.64 21.80
CA VAL A 95 12.13 6.44 22.61
C VAL A 95 12.33 6.79 24.08
N ALA A 96 13.04 7.88 24.38
CA ALA A 96 13.20 8.37 25.76
C ALA A 96 11.86 8.75 26.42
N LEU A 97 10.87 9.19 25.64
CA LEU A 97 9.52 9.54 26.11
C LEU A 97 8.50 8.39 26.00
N GLY A 98 8.93 7.17 25.64
CA GLY A 98 8.01 6.04 25.43
C GLY A 98 7.14 6.17 24.16
N ARG A 99 7.55 7.06 23.23
CA ARG A 99 6.94 7.26 21.92
C ARG A 99 7.49 6.28 20.91
N GLU A 100 6.67 5.27 20.63
CA GLU A 100 7.16 4.07 19.98
C GLU A 100 7.29 4.21 18.46
N ILE A 101 8.53 4.04 18.03
CA ILE A 101 8.86 3.63 16.67
C ILE A 101 9.13 2.13 16.73
N ARG A 102 8.64 1.37 15.76
CA ARG A 102 8.95 -0.06 15.61
C ARG A 102 9.52 -0.31 14.23
N ILE A 103 10.53 -1.17 14.16
CA ILE A 103 11.24 -1.49 12.92
C ILE A 103 11.15 -2.99 12.69
N VAL A 104 10.81 -3.38 11.47
CA VAL A 104 10.77 -4.78 11.05
C VAL A 104 11.63 -4.92 9.81
N PHE A 105 12.63 -5.80 9.86
CA PHE A 105 13.35 -6.19 8.67
C PHE A 105 12.54 -7.24 7.90
N THR A 106 12.30 -7.01 6.62
CA THR A 106 11.44 -7.87 5.77
C THR A 106 12.24 -8.72 4.79
N GLY A 107 13.55 -8.90 5.01
CA GLY A 107 14.40 -9.78 4.23
C GLY A 107 15.20 -9.07 3.13
N ARG A 108 14.62 -8.04 2.49
CA ARG A 108 15.33 -7.14 1.58
C ARG A 108 15.38 -5.69 2.05
N GLY A 109 14.56 -5.35 3.03
CA GLY A 109 14.25 -3.97 3.36
C GLY A 109 13.69 -3.84 4.76
N PHE A 110 13.19 -2.65 5.08
CA PHE A 110 12.65 -2.33 6.40
C PHE A 110 11.26 -1.72 6.30
N HIS A 111 10.40 -2.17 7.20
CA HIS A 111 9.18 -1.46 7.52
C HIS A 111 9.43 -0.63 8.78
N VAL A 112 9.16 0.67 8.72
CA VAL A 112 9.23 1.57 9.86
C VAL A 112 7.80 1.97 10.25
N HIS A 113 7.44 1.76 11.50
CA HIS A 113 6.14 2.10 12.06
C HIS A 113 6.32 3.20 13.10
N GLN A 114 5.60 4.31 12.96
CA GLN A 114 5.53 5.35 14.00
C GLN A 114 4.09 5.46 14.49
N PHE A 115 3.85 5.04 15.73
CA PHE A 115 2.51 4.99 16.28
C PHE A 115 1.99 6.36 16.67
N PHE A 116 0.69 6.54 16.54
CA PHE A 116 -0.01 7.73 16.99
C PHE A 116 -0.47 7.59 18.43
N ASP A 117 -0.59 8.73 19.10
CA ASP A 117 -1.15 8.83 20.47
C ASP A 117 -2.61 8.38 20.50
N THR A 118 -3.35 8.69 19.45
CA THR A 118 -4.76 8.34 19.27
C THR A 118 -4.98 8.04 17.79
N PRO A 119 -5.66 6.92 17.47
CA PRO A 119 -5.98 6.60 16.09
C PRO A 119 -6.84 7.67 15.44
N VAL A 120 -6.65 7.84 14.14
CA VAL A 120 -7.46 8.72 13.30
C VAL A 120 -8.21 7.90 12.26
N LYS A 121 -9.37 8.38 11.81
CA LYS A 121 -10.33 7.56 11.06
C LYS A 121 -10.71 8.18 9.72
N GLY A 122 -11.01 7.31 8.76
CA GLY A 122 -11.52 7.68 7.43
C GLY A 122 -10.46 8.09 6.41
N THR A 123 -10.82 8.12 5.13
CA THR A 123 -9.86 8.40 4.04
C THR A 123 -9.49 9.88 3.95
N ALA A 124 -10.37 10.78 4.40
CA ALA A 124 -10.12 12.21 4.41
C ALA A 124 -8.83 12.57 5.18
N ILE A 125 -8.64 11.98 6.37
CA ILE A 125 -7.42 12.23 7.17
C ILE A 125 -6.20 11.48 6.63
N ALA A 126 -6.41 10.40 5.85
CA ALA A 126 -5.32 9.60 5.28
C ALA A 126 -4.42 10.42 4.34
N ARG A 127 -4.99 11.37 3.59
CA ARG A 127 -4.23 12.28 2.73
C ARG A 127 -3.24 13.15 3.52
N HIS A 128 -3.61 13.57 4.73
CA HIS A 128 -2.71 14.33 5.58
C HIS A 128 -1.59 13.46 6.16
N ILE A 129 -1.88 12.18 6.46
CA ILE A 129 -0.88 11.20 6.88
C ILE A 129 0.08 10.87 5.72
N ASP A 130 -0.40 10.67 4.50
CA ASP A 130 0.43 10.50 3.29
C ASP A 130 1.39 11.68 3.13
N ARG A 131 0.88 12.92 3.20
CA ARG A 131 1.72 14.13 3.13
C ARG A 131 2.78 14.16 4.23
N TYR A 132 2.43 13.82 5.47
CA TYR A 132 3.39 13.71 6.56
C TYR A 132 4.48 12.68 6.22
N GLN A 133 4.09 11.47 5.84
CA GLN A 133 5.02 10.38 5.53
C GLN A 133 5.98 10.76 4.39
N ARG A 134 5.47 11.36 3.31
CA ARG A 134 6.28 11.82 2.17
C ARG A 134 7.20 12.98 2.52
N LEU A 135 6.76 13.89 3.39
CA LEU A 135 7.62 14.97 3.87
C LEU A 135 8.81 14.40 4.64
N GLN A 136 8.56 13.48 5.57
CA GLN A 136 9.63 12.86 6.37
C GLN A 136 10.58 12.03 5.51
N ALA A 137 10.06 11.33 4.49
CA ALA A 137 10.88 10.48 3.62
C ALA A 137 11.42 11.20 2.36
N ARG A 138 11.28 12.52 2.26
CA ARG A 138 11.69 13.28 1.07
C ARG A 138 13.17 13.07 0.76
N GLY A 139 13.48 12.63 -0.47
CA GLY A 139 14.85 12.43 -0.93
C GLY A 139 15.52 11.15 -0.43
N LEU A 140 14.82 10.30 0.31
CA LEU A 140 15.31 8.96 0.66
C LEU A 140 15.09 8.04 -0.55
N LYS A 141 16.17 7.49 -1.10
CA LYS A 141 16.16 6.84 -2.42
C LYS A 141 15.60 5.43 -2.38
N THR A 142 15.72 4.76 -1.25
CA THR A 142 15.30 3.37 -1.05
C THR A 142 13.85 3.25 -0.59
N LEU A 143 13.14 4.37 -0.44
CA LEU A 143 11.71 4.37 -0.12
C LEU A 143 10.90 3.76 -1.28
N ASP A 144 10.27 2.61 -1.05
CA ASP A 144 9.38 1.95 -2.00
C ASP A 144 7.92 2.42 -1.83
N GLY A 145 7.52 2.79 -0.61
CA GLY A 145 6.16 3.27 -0.38
C GLY A 145 5.87 3.77 1.03
N VAL A 146 4.68 4.34 1.19
CA VAL A 146 4.16 4.85 2.46
C VAL A 146 2.81 4.21 2.78
N GLY A 147 2.36 4.37 4.03
CA GLY A 147 1.09 3.83 4.50
C GLY A 147 -0.10 4.54 3.86
N PHE A 148 -1.11 3.76 3.47
CA PHE A 148 -2.40 4.23 2.97
C PHE A 148 -3.51 3.28 3.43
N PRO A 149 -4.80 3.68 3.40
CA PRO A 149 -5.89 2.94 4.05
C PRO A 149 -5.94 1.44 3.75
N GLN A 150 -5.74 1.07 2.49
CA GLN A 150 -5.80 -0.32 2.02
C GLN A 150 -4.44 -1.03 2.02
N LYS A 151 -3.35 -0.41 2.50
CA LYS A 151 -2.01 -1.02 2.42
C LYS A 151 -2.00 -2.39 3.09
N LEU A 152 -1.43 -3.39 2.42
CA LEU A 152 -1.05 -4.66 3.06
C LEU A 152 0.42 -4.60 3.46
N THR A 153 0.74 -5.29 4.55
CA THR A 153 2.09 -5.35 5.11
C THR A 153 2.36 -6.75 5.63
N ARG A 154 3.64 -7.09 5.69
CA ARG A 154 4.09 -8.40 6.13
C ARG A 154 3.95 -8.52 7.64
N ILE A 155 3.47 -9.67 8.10
CA ILE A 155 3.40 -9.99 9.51
C ILE A 155 4.83 -10.29 10.02
N PRO A 156 5.34 -9.61 11.06
CA PRO A 156 6.62 -9.94 11.69
C PRO A 156 6.64 -11.37 12.24
N ASP A 157 7.84 -11.88 12.49
CA ASP A 157 8.08 -13.23 12.98
C ASP A 157 7.47 -14.34 12.09
N THR A 158 7.28 -14.03 10.80
CA THR A 158 6.87 -14.99 9.77
C THR A 158 7.93 -15.17 8.70
N TYR A 159 8.01 -16.38 8.17
CA TYR A 159 8.97 -16.75 7.13
C TYR A 159 8.47 -16.34 5.75
N ASN A 160 9.39 -15.88 4.90
CA ASN A 160 9.14 -15.63 3.49
C ASN A 160 9.76 -16.74 2.63
N PRO A 161 8.97 -17.75 2.18
CA PRO A 161 9.49 -18.87 1.41
C PRO A 161 10.13 -18.45 0.09
N LYS A 162 9.62 -17.40 -0.56
CA LYS A 162 10.16 -16.90 -1.84
C LYS A 162 11.58 -16.35 -1.70
N ARG A 163 11.94 -15.85 -0.51
CA ARG A 163 13.23 -15.19 -0.27
C ARG A 163 14.15 -15.98 0.64
N GLY A 164 13.66 -17.04 1.27
CA GLY A 164 14.44 -17.82 2.22
C GLY A 164 14.83 -17.05 3.49
N LYS A 165 14.00 -16.09 3.92
CA LYS A 165 14.31 -15.19 5.04
C LYS A 165 13.12 -14.96 5.94
N TRP A 166 13.39 -14.71 7.22
CA TRP A 166 12.38 -14.29 8.19
C TRP A 166 12.13 -12.78 8.10
N ALA A 167 10.88 -12.39 8.36
CA ALA A 167 10.58 -11.03 8.79
C ALA A 167 10.87 -10.95 10.28
N VAL A 168 11.78 -10.10 10.72
CA VAL A 168 12.24 -10.05 12.11
C VAL A 168 12.05 -8.66 12.70
N ASN A 169 11.60 -8.63 13.94
CA ASN A 169 11.55 -7.40 14.74
C ASN A 169 12.97 -6.92 15.04
N ILE A 170 13.15 -5.61 15.04
CA ILE A 170 14.43 -4.93 15.28
C ILE A 170 14.28 -4.01 16.48
N ASP A 171 15.27 -4.01 17.38
CA ASP A 171 15.37 -2.97 18.41
C ASP A 171 15.71 -1.63 17.73
N PRO A 172 14.79 -0.65 17.75
CA PRO A 172 14.98 0.62 17.05
C PRO A 172 16.19 1.42 17.53
N MET A 173 16.47 1.42 18.84
CA MET A 173 17.57 2.20 19.39
C MET A 173 18.91 1.55 19.10
N SER A 174 18.99 0.23 19.30
CA SER A 174 20.21 -0.51 18.98
C SER A 174 20.54 -0.40 17.48
N PHE A 175 19.52 -0.47 16.60
CA PHE A 175 19.69 -0.27 15.16
C PHE A 175 20.17 1.13 14.82
N TYR A 176 19.57 2.14 15.43
CA TYR A 176 19.89 3.54 15.16
C TYR A 176 21.27 3.95 15.68
N LEU A 177 21.68 3.47 16.85
CA LEU A 177 22.97 3.79 17.49
C LEU A 177 24.14 3.02 16.88
N ASN A 178 23.89 1.88 16.22
CA ASN A 178 24.93 1.02 15.68
C ASN A 178 24.86 0.95 14.14
N PRO A 179 25.76 1.67 13.43
CA PRO A 179 25.86 1.59 11.97
C PRO A 179 26.07 0.16 11.45
N ASN A 180 26.71 -0.71 12.24
CA ASN A 180 26.98 -2.10 11.89
C ASN A 180 25.97 -3.06 12.51
N TYR A 181 24.74 -2.61 12.81
CA TYR A 181 23.72 -3.46 13.42
C TYR A 181 23.53 -4.77 12.63
N GLU A 182 23.75 -5.88 13.32
CA GLU A 182 23.58 -7.22 12.78
C GLU A 182 22.11 -7.63 12.85
N ILE A 183 21.50 -7.80 11.67
CA ILE A 183 20.10 -8.18 11.57
C ILE A 183 19.95 -9.67 11.93
N PRO A 184 19.07 -10.03 12.87
CA PRO A 184 18.83 -11.42 13.22
C PRO A 184 18.41 -12.26 12.01
N ALA A 185 18.97 -13.46 11.87
CA ALA A 185 18.60 -14.39 10.81
C ALA A 185 17.22 -15.04 11.03
N GLN A 186 16.74 -15.04 12.28
CA GLN A 186 15.47 -15.62 12.72
C GLN A 186 14.85 -14.76 13.84
N PRO A 187 13.54 -14.91 14.11
CA PRO A 187 12.87 -14.19 15.19
C PRO A 187 13.52 -14.45 16.55
N LEU A 188 13.69 -13.39 17.33
CA LEU A 188 14.21 -13.43 18.70
C LEU A 188 13.10 -13.07 19.67
N GLN A 189 12.93 -13.88 20.72
CA GLN A 189 11.81 -13.75 21.66
C GLN A 189 11.85 -12.42 22.42
N GLU A 190 13.03 -11.93 22.73
CA GLU A 190 13.29 -10.65 23.37
C GLU A 190 12.90 -9.46 22.48
N LEU A 191 12.95 -9.60 21.14
CA LEU A 191 12.56 -8.56 20.20
C LEU A 191 11.05 -8.54 19.91
N LYS A 192 10.29 -9.55 20.37
CA LYS A 192 8.84 -9.63 20.20
C LYS A 192 8.11 -8.44 20.82
N ILE A 193 8.69 -7.81 21.84
CA ILE A 193 8.13 -6.58 22.42
C ILE A 193 7.99 -5.47 21.37
N TYR A 194 8.84 -5.45 20.33
CA TYR A 194 8.82 -4.49 19.24
C TYR A 194 7.95 -4.93 18.05
N ASP A 195 7.18 -6.00 18.18
CA ASP A 195 6.27 -6.43 17.12
C ASP A 195 5.13 -5.41 16.92
N PRO A 196 4.95 -4.79 15.74
CA PRO A 196 3.89 -3.82 15.46
C PRO A 196 2.43 -4.28 15.69
N TYR A 197 2.18 -5.57 15.80
CA TYR A 197 0.84 -6.18 15.97
C TYR A 197 0.72 -6.93 17.29
N THR A 198 1.78 -7.60 17.73
CA THR A 198 1.73 -8.48 18.91
C THR A 198 2.60 -8.03 20.09
N GLY A 199 3.34 -6.94 19.91
CA GLY A 199 4.20 -6.36 20.93
C GLY A 199 3.44 -5.62 22.02
N HIS A 200 4.16 -4.88 22.85
CA HIS A 200 3.57 -4.17 23.98
C HIS A 200 2.60 -3.05 23.54
N ASN A 201 1.86 -2.47 24.48
CA ASN A 201 0.97 -1.38 24.18
C ASN A 201 1.75 -0.05 24.12
N VAL A 202 1.63 0.67 23.00
CA VAL A 202 2.00 2.09 22.94
C VAL A 202 1.14 2.90 23.92
N ILE A 203 1.80 3.62 24.82
CA ILE A 203 1.21 4.44 25.89
C ILE A 203 1.22 5.93 25.55
N ASP A 204 2.33 6.46 25.01
CA ASP A 204 2.44 7.83 24.52
C ASP A 204 2.85 7.80 23.05
N GLY A 205 2.01 8.20 22.10
CA GLY A 205 2.33 8.11 20.68
C GLY A 205 2.64 9.46 20.04
N PHE A 206 2.89 9.49 18.74
CA PHE A 206 2.99 10.73 17.98
C PHE A 206 1.64 11.41 17.86
N ASN A 207 1.54 12.68 18.26
CA ASN A 207 0.35 13.48 18.03
C ASN A 207 0.27 13.96 16.57
N ILE A 208 -0.21 13.09 15.69
CA ILE A 208 -0.43 13.41 14.27
C ILE A 208 -1.45 14.54 14.09
N ARG A 209 -2.45 14.65 14.97
CA ARG A 209 -3.48 15.70 14.90
C ARG A 209 -2.87 17.09 15.07
N ALA A 210 -1.99 17.26 16.07
CA ALA A 210 -1.25 18.49 16.28
C ALA A 210 -0.33 18.81 15.09
N TRP A 211 0.35 17.80 14.52
CA TRP A 211 1.15 18.01 13.32
C TRP A 211 0.29 18.50 12.15
N ILE A 212 -0.87 17.89 11.91
CA ILE A 212 -1.79 18.29 10.84
C ILE A 212 -2.27 19.73 11.03
N ALA A 213 -2.67 20.09 12.25
CA ALA A 213 -3.12 21.44 12.58
C ALA A 213 -2.02 22.50 12.37
N ASN A 214 -0.78 22.17 12.72
CA ASN A 214 0.37 23.08 12.58
C ASN A 214 0.96 23.11 11.16
N ASN A 215 0.54 22.19 10.30
CA ASN A 215 0.98 22.11 8.91
C ASN A 215 -0.27 22.08 8.03
N PRO A 216 -1.09 23.13 7.93
CA PRO A 216 -2.28 23.09 7.08
C PRO A 216 -1.89 22.80 5.62
N VAL A 217 -2.82 22.24 4.85
CA VAL A 217 -2.60 22.08 3.40
C VAL A 217 -2.50 23.49 2.84
N GLN A 218 -1.36 23.83 2.24
CA GLN A 218 -1.29 25.01 1.40
C GLN A 218 -2.21 24.73 0.22
N GLU A 219 -3.30 25.50 0.11
CA GLU A 219 -4.22 25.40 -1.03
C GLU A 219 -3.37 25.43 -2.31
N THR A 220 -3.35 24.30 -3.00
CA THR A 220 -2.95 24.30 -4.39
C THR A 220 -4.02 25.12 -5.10
N ALA A 221 -3.58 26.12 -5.87
CA ALA A 221 -4.45 26.99 -6.65
C ALA A 221 -5.58 26.18 -7.27
N SER A 222 -6.81 26.70 -7.15
CA SER A 222 -8.04 26.06 -7.63
C SER A 222 -7.78 25.30 -8.92
N VAL A 223 -7.85 23.96 -8.83
CA VAL A 223 -7.96 23.13 -10.02
C VAL A 223 -9.19 23.66 -10.74
N GLY A 224 -8.98 24.27 -11.91
CA GLY A 224 -10.05 24.90 -12.68
C GLY A 224 -11.22 23.93 -12.84
N GLU A 225 -12.44 24.45 -12.86
CA GLU A 225 -13.63 23.66 -13.12
C GLU A 225 -13.40 22.74 -14.32
N PHE A 226 -13.62 21.45 -14.09
CA PHE A 226 -13.48 20.41 -15.09
C PHE A 226 -14.59 20.56 -16.13
N ASN A 227 -14.24 21.18 -17.27
CA ASN A 227 -15.10 21.31 -18.45
C ASN A 227 -14.66 20.35 -19.58
N GLY A 228 -13.79 19.38 -19.29
CA GLY A 228 -13.24 18.46 -20.28
C GLY A 228 -14.25 17.37 -20.63
N GLU A 229 -14.86 17.45 -21.80
CA GLU A 229 -15.55 16.30 -22.39
C GLU A 229 -14.59 15.11 -22.43
N ILE A 230 -15.00 13.98 -21.84
CA ILE A 230 -14.26 12.72 -21.88
C ILE A 230 -14.30 12.22 -23.32
N GLY A 231 -13.29 12.61 -24.10
CA GLY A 231 -13.04 12.04 -25.42
C GLY A 231 -12.80 10.55 -25.27
N SER A 232 -13.61 9.74 -25.96
CA SER A 232 -13.67 8.27 -25.94
C SER A 232 -12.37 7.54 -25.53
N ALA A 233 -12.47 6.38 -24.87
CA ALA A 233 -11.29 5.57 -24.50
C ALA A 233 -10.34 5.23 -25.68
N GLY A 234 -10.80 5.28 -26.93
CA GLY A 234 -9.94 5.15 -28.11
C GLY A 234 -8.89 6.24 -28.29
N GLN A 235 -9.01 7.36 -27.58
CA GLN A 235 -8.05 8.47 -27.60
C GLN A 235 -6.99 8.36 -26.49
N ILE A 236 -7.18 7.43 -25.54
CA ILE A 236 -6.22 7.23 -24.45
C ILE A 236 -4.99 6.50 -25.00
N PRO A 237 -3.78 7.09 -24.91
CA PRO A 237 -2.57 6.43 -25.40
C PRO A 237 -2.32 5.16 -24.58
N ILE A 238 -2.31 4.02 -25.27
CA ILE A 238 -2.02 2.74 -24.64
C ILE A 238 -0.51 2.54 -24.55
N PRO A 239 0.01 2.09 -23.41
CA PRO A 239 1.42 1.73 -23.26
C PRO A 239 1.95 0.81 -24.35
N PRO A 240 3.13 1.04 -24.93
CA PRO A 240 3.73 0.09 -25.88
C PRO A 240 3.88 -1.33 -25.30
N CYS A 241 4.13 -1.42 -23.99
CA CYS A 241 4.23 -2.68 -23.24
C CYS A 241 2.88 -3.43 -23.15
N LEU A 242 1.76 -2.70 -23.22
CA LEU A 242 0.41 -3.22 -23.13
C LEU A 242 -0.22 -3.42 -24.52
N GLU A 243 0.09 -2.53 -25.47
CA GLU A 243 -0.45 -2.49 -26.83
C GLU A 243 -0.33 -3.84 -27.53
N LYS A 244 0.87 -4.43 -27.53
CA LYS A 244 1.08 -5.75 -28.14
C LYS A 244 0.34 -6.88 -27.41
N ALA A 245 0.15 -6.74 -26.10
CA ALA A 245 -0.48 -7.78 -25.28
C ALA A 245 -2.00 -7.78 -25.40
N ILE A 246 -2.62 -6.61 -25.57
CA ILE A 246 -4.07 -6.49 -25.71
C ILE A 246 -4.57 -6.94 -27.08
N HIS A 247 -3.75 -6.96 -28.12
CA HIS A 247 -4.13 -7.46 -29.45
C HIS A 247 -3.95 -8.98 -29.63
N GLN A 248 -3.67 -9.72 -28.55
CA GLN A 248 -3.71 -11.18 -28.60
C GLN A 248 -5.16 -11.66 -28.65
N ASP A 249 -5.44 -12.75 -29.37
CA ASP A 249 -6.79 -13.34 -29.47
C ASP A 249 -7.44 -13.59 -28.10
N ASN A 250 -6.66 -13.95 -27.09
CA ASN A 250 -7.14 -14.09 -25.72
C ASN A 250 -6.04 -13.65 -24.73
N PRO A 251 -6.03 -12.38 -24.29
CA PRO A 251 -5.03 -11.91 -23.35
C PRO A 251 -5.24 -12.47 -21.95
N LYS A 252 -4.12 -12.70 -21.26
CA LYS A 252 -4.10 -13.14 -19.86
C LYS A 252 -4.89 -12.19 -18.95
N HIS A 253 -5.46 -12.72 -17.88
CA HIS A 253 -6.24 -11.94 -16.89
C HIS A 253 -5.50 -10.69 -16.39
N ASP A 254 -4.21 -10.83 -16.11
CA ASP A 254 -3.34 -9.75 -15.66
C ASP A 254 -3.23 -8.58 -16.66
N VAL A 255 -3.24 -8.87 -17.97
CA VAL A 255 -3.23 -7.85 -19.05
C VAL A 255 -4.55 -7.07 -19.03
N ARG A 256 -5.66 -7.77 -18.79
CA ARG A 256 -7.00 -7.16 -18.70
C ARG A 256 -7.10 -6.24 -17.50
N ILE A 257 -6.59 -6.67 -16.33
CA ILE A 257 -6.51 -5.83 -15.13
C ILE A 257 -5.68 -4.57 -15.41
N ALA A 258 -4.49 -4.72 -16.01
CA ALA A 258 -3.62 -3.60 -16.31
C ALA A 258 -4.26 -2.60 -17.28
N LEU A 259 -4.97 -3.08 -18.31
CA LEU A 259 -5.72 -2.24 -19.23
C LEU A 259 -6.86 -1.50 -18.53
N THR A 260 -7.66 -2.19 -17.71
CA THR A 260 -8.75 -1.56 -16.96
C THR A 260 -8.23 -0.46 -16.05
N LEU A 261 -7.15 -0.71 -15.30
CA LEU A 261 -6.54 0.29 -14.42
C LEU A 261 -6.04 1.49 -15.21
N HIS A 262 -5.31 1.26 -16.30
CA HIS A 262 -4.78 2.32 -17.16
C HIS A 262 -5.90 3.21 -17.71
N LEU A 263 -6.96 2.60 -18.26
CA LEU A 263 -8.09 3.35 -18.79
C LEU A 263 -8.85 4.07 -17.68
N ALA A 264 -9.08 3.42 -16.53
CA ALA A 264 -9.76 4.04 -15.39
C ALA A 264 -8.99 5.26 -14.86
N ASP A 265 -7.68 5.17 -14.72
CA ASP A 265 -6.81 6.28 -14.29
C ASP A 265 -6.85 7.44 -15.30
N ASN A 266 -6.79 7.16 -16.60
CA ASN A 266 -6.83 8.21 -17.62
C ASN A 266 -8.21 8.88 -17.73
N LEU A 267 -9.30 8.10 -17.66
CA LEU A 267 -10.67 8.64 -17.74
C LEU A 267 -10.99 9.56 -16.57
N ARG A 268 -10.40 9.32 -15.39
CA ARG A 268 -10.51 10.22 -14.23
C ARG A 268 -9.36 11.23 -14.11
N TRP A 269 -8.51 11.37 -15.13
CA TRP A 269 -7.34 12.26 -15.10
C TRP A 269 -6.48 12.10 -13.84
N PHE A 270 -6.29 10.85 -13.42
CA PHE A 270 -5.56 10.46 -12.20
C PHE A 270 -6.13 11.04 -10.90
N ALA A 271 -7.38 11.56 -10.92
CA ALA A 271 -8.12 11.90 -9.71
C ALA A 271 -8.49 10.65 -8.90
N HIS A 272 -8.69 10.82 -7.59
CA HIS A 272 -9.05 9.73 -6.69
C HIS A 272 -10.45 9.17 -7.06
N PRO A 273 -10.68 7.84 -7.10
CA PRO A 273 -11.96 7.26 -7.52
C PRO A 273 -13.18 7.81 -6.76
N SER A 274 -13.02 8.13 -5.48
CA SER A 274 -14.10 8.74 -4.66
C SER A 274 -14.50 10.16 -5.07
N THR A 275 -13.77 10.82 -5.97
CA THR A 275 -14.17 12.13 -6.52
C THR A 275 -15.13 12.00 -7.69
N LEU A 276 -15.35 10.80 -8.21
CA LEU A 276 -16.30 10.56 -9.29
C LEU A 276 -17.73 10.50 -8.75
N THR A 277 -18.65 11.20 -9.41
CA THR A 277 -20.08 10.98 -9.16
C THR A 277 -20.50 9.58 -9.65
N PRO A 278 -21.63 9.03 -9.16
CA PRO A 278 -22.16 7.77 -9.66
C PRO A 278 -22.31 7.73 -11.19
N GLU A 279 -22.71 8.84 -11.80
CA GLU A 279 -22.88 8.99 -13.25
C GLU A 279 -21.54 8.96 -13.98
N GLN A 280 -20.54 9.72 -13.49
CA GLN A 280 -19.18 9.72 -14.06
C GLN A 280 -18.52 8.34 -13.94
N ARG A 281 -18.75 7.65 -12.82
CA ARG A 281 -18.28 6.29 -12.58
C ARG A 281 -18.91 5.32 -13.58
N GLN A 282 -20.23 5.38 -13.76
CA GLN A 282 -20.95 4.54 -14.71
C GLN A 282 -20.48 4.80 -16.16
N GLN A 283 -20.35 6.08 -16.54
CA GLN A 283 -19.82 6.47 -17.84
C GLN A 283 -18.41 5.93 -18.08
N SER A 284 -17.55 5.94 -17.06
CA SER A 284 -16.20 5.38 -17.15
C SER A 284 -16.24 3.86 -17.35
N ILE A 285 -17.08 3.14 -16.61
CA ILE A 285 -17.29 1.69 -16.79
C ILE A 285 -17.74 1.39 -18.21
N ASP A 286 -18.78 2.07 -18.68
CA ASP A 286 -19.35 1.86 -20.02
C ASP A 286 -18.31 2.14 -21.12
N THR A 287 -17.52 3.20 -20.94
CA THR A 287 -16.44 3.57 -21.86
C THR A 287 -15.35 2.50 -21.92
N ILE A 288 -14.94 1.93 -20.78
CA ILE A 288 -13.93 0.86 -20.72
C ILE A 288 -14.47 -0.43 -21.37
N VAL A 289 -15.71 -0.82 -21.03
CA VAL A 289 -16.34 -2.03 -21.58
C VAL A 289 -16.48 -1.91 -23.10
N ALA A 290 -16.92 -0.75 -23.60
CA ALA A 290 -17.01 -0.48 -25.03
C ALA A 290 -15.65 -0.45 -25.72
N PHE A 291 -14.58 0.00 -25.06
CA PHE A 291 -13.23 -0.11 -25.60
C PHE A 291 -12.82 -1.58 -25.74
N MET A 292 -13.00 -2.39 -24.68
CA MET A 292 -12.61 -3.80 -24.68
C MET A 292 -13.39 -4.65 -25.68
N SER A 293 -14.67 -4.34 -25.92
CA SER A 293 -15.49 -5.06 -26.90
C SER A 293 -14.95 -4.95 -28.33
N ASN A 294 -14.28 -3.83 -28.65
CA ASN A 294 -13.72 -3.55 -29.97
C ASN A 294 -12.34 -4.19 -30.20
N LEU A 295 -11.72 -4.82 -29.19
CA LEU A 295 -10.39 -5.45 -29.31
C LEU A 295 -10.43 -6.85 -29.95
N GLY A 296 -11.62 -7.41 -30.18
CA GLY A 296 -11.76 -8.70 -30.89
C GLY A 296 -11.31 -9.92 -30.08
N TRP A 297 -11.30 -9.86 -28.75
CA TRP A 297 -10.93 -11.01 -27.92
C TRP A 297 -11.92 -12.17 -28.09
N ARG A 298 -11.40 -13.35 -28.36
CA ARG A 298 -12.17 -14.56 -28.67
C ARG A 298 -13.13 -14.97 -27.55
N ASP A 299 -12.75 -14.72 -26.31
CA ASP A 299 -13.52 -15.02 -25.11
C ASP A 299 -14.18 -13.78 -24.50
N TYR A 300 -14.28 -12.68 -25.25
CA TYR A 300 -14.96 -11.49 -24.78
C TYR A 300 -16.41 -11.82 -24.40
N ASN A 301 -16.75 -11.54 -23.15
CA ASN A 301 -18.10 -11.60 -22.63
C ASN A 301 -18.37 -10.29 -21.91
N GLU A 302 -19.38 -9.54 -22.37
CA GLU A 302 -19.69 -8.22 -21.83
C GLU A 302 -20.05 -8.28 -20.35
N HIS A 303 -20.88 -9.25 -19.95
CA HIS A 303 -21.32 -9.39 -18.56
C HIS A 303 -20.14 -9.64 -17.61
N THR A 304 -19.27 -10.59 -17.95
CA THR A 304 -18.05 -10.88 -17.18
C THR A 304 -17.08 -9.69 -17.17
N THR A 305 -16.90 -9.03 -18.31
CA THR A 305 -16.00 -7.88 -18.43
C THR A 305 -16.48 -6.72 -17.57
N ARG A 306 -17.76 -6.37 -17.66
CA ARG A 306 -18.39 -5.31 -16.86
C ARG A 306 -18.25 -5.57 -15.37
N PHE A 307 -18.55 -6.78 -14.91
CA PHE A 307 -18.36 -7.18 -13.52
C PHE A 307 -16.92 -6.94 -13.03
N HIS A 308 -15.92 -7.30 -13.84
CA HIS A 308 -14.53 -7.06 -13.49
C HIS A 308 -14.16 -5.57 -13.52
N VAL A 309 -14.60 -4.81 -14.51
CA VAL A 309 -14.36 -3.36 -14.59
C VAL A 309 -14.96 -2.63 -13.38
N GLU A 310 -16.21 -2.93 -13.04
CA GLU A 310 -16.89 -2.42 -11.83
C GLU A 310 -16.13 -2.76 -10.55
N SER A 311 -15.55 -3.96 -10.49
CA SER A 311 -14.76 -4.37 -9.33
C SER A 311 -13.44 -3.61 -9.22
N ILE A 312 -12.87 -3.17 -10.35
CA ILE A 312 -11.53 -2.56 -10.45
C ILE A 312 -11.58 -1.02 -10.33
N ILE A 313 -12.66 -0.37 -10.78
CA ILE A 313 -12.69 1.09 -10.96
C ILE A 313 -12.46 1.88 -9.66
N ASP A 314 -12.77 1.29 -8.50
CA ASP A 314 -12.58 1.93 -7.19
C ASP A 314 -11.15 1.82 -6.65
N TYR A 315 -10.25 1.09 -7.30
CA TYR A 315 -8.88 0.94 -6.82
C TYR A 315 -8.02 2.14 -7.21
N GLU A 316 -7.25 2.63 -6.23
CA GLU A 316 -6.13 3.54 -6.44
C GLU A 316 -4.80 2.78 -6.49
N HIS A 317 -3.84 3.35 -7.22
CA HIS A 317 -2.42 3.02 -7.10
C HIS A 317 -2.12 1.51 -7.03
N THR A 318 -2.92 0.71 -7.75
CA THR A 318 -2.65 -0.72 -7.80
C THR A 318 -1.33 -0.83 -8.55
N PRO A 319 -0.29 -1.48 -7.99
CA PRO A 319 0.94 -1.67 -8.71
C PRO A 319 0.58 -2.48 -9.95
N THR A 320 0.49 -1.79 -11.08
CA THR A 320 0.82 -2.36 -12.36
C THR A 320 2.30 -2.65 -12.24
N LYS A 321 2.61 -3.76 -11.55
CA LYS A 321 3.75 -4.57 -11.95
C LYS A 321 3.64 -4.56 -13.47
N CYS A 322 4.70 -4.25 -14.19
CA CYS A 322 4.73 -4.44 -15.62
C CYS A 322 4.34 -5.92 -15.86
N VAL A 323 3.03 -6.22 -15.99
CA VAL A 323 2.52 -7.60 -15.91
C VAL A 323 2.77 -8.34 -17.22
N VAL A 324 3.45 -7.64 -18.10
CA VAL A 324 3.85 -8.09 -19.40
C VAL A 324 5.37 -8.12 -19.36
N ASP A 325 5.96 -9.29 -19.56
CA ASP A 325 7.35 -9.47 -19.99
C ASP A 325 7.61 -8.84 -21.38
N ALA A 326 6.87 -7.77 -21.76
CA ALA A 326 6.84 -7.16 -23.08
C ALA A 326 7.86 -6.03 -23.27
N GLY A 327 8.94 -6.01 -22.48
CA GLY A 327 10.01 -5.04 -22.64
C GLY A 327 9.76 -3.70 -21.90
N PRO A 328 10.55 -2.67 -22.20
CA PRO A 328 10.54 -1.41 -21.45
C PRO A 328 9.19 -0.69 -21.57
N CYS A 329 8.57 -0.40 -20.43
CA CYS A 329 7.29 0.30 -20.35
C CYS A 329 7.50 1.77 -19.91
N TRP A 330 6.85 2.73 -20.59
CA TRP A 330 6.88 4.17 -20.28
C TRP A 330 6.32 4.51 -18.90
N ALA A 331 5.49 3.66 -18.28
CA ALA A 331 5.06 3.79 -16.89
C ALA A 331 6.23 3.75 -15.88
N HIS A 332 7.46 3.53 -16.35
CA HIS A 332 8.67 3.46 -15.55
C HIS A 332 9.82 4.38 -16.02
N ASP A 333 9.61 5.37 -16.92
CA ASP A 333 10.68 6.27 -17.40
C ASP A 333 11.97 5.54 -17.85
N GLY A 334 11.84 4.32 -18.39
CA GLY A 334 12.99 3.51 -18.83
C GLY A 334 13.74 2.78 -17.70
N VAL A 335 13.30 2.87 -16.45
CA VAL A 335 13.85 2.08 -15.33
C VAL A 335 13.08 0.76 -15.25
N LYS A 336 13.66 -0.35 -15.72
CA LYS A 336 13.13 -1.67 -15.36
C LYS A 336 13.22 -1.82 -13.83
N ARG A 337 12.10 -2.14 -13.17
CA ARG A 337 12.05 -2.43 -11.72
C ARG A 337 12.38 -3.89 -11.42
#